data_AF-A0A9P5X9E5-F1
#
_entry.id   AF-A0A9P5X9E5-F1
#
_cell.length_a   1.000
_cell.length_b   1.000
_cell.length_c   1.000
_cell.angle_alpha   90.00
_cell.angle_beta   90.00
_cell.angle_gamma   90.00
#
_symmetry.space_group_name_H-M   'P 1'
#
loop_
_entity.id
_entity.type
_entity.pdbx_description
1 polymer ?
#
loop_
_entity_poly.entity_id
_entity_poly.type
_entity_poly.pdbx_seq_one_letter_code
_entity_poly.pdbx_strand_id
1 'polypeptide(L)'
;MMNFCQLVVKPPVDAVTGTNDLEIYELNEGFPITAKELTFANRPRRRGSPLALTRAHNGSEWRHSFVCPSDKIFTFEFGCGAGSICDIGWWQTKEPRDTGIFMIQSSVEIA
;
A
#
# COMPACT_ATOMS: atom_id res chain seq x y z
N MET A 1 1.94 22.19 0.53
CA MET A 1 1.94 22.28 -0.96
C MET A 1 1.32 21.00 -1.49
N MET A 2 0.53 21.02 -2.57
CA MET A 2 -0.03 19.78 -3.15
C MET A 2 0.90 19.23 -4.22
N ASN A 3 1.10 17.92 -4.20
CA ASN A 3 1.93 17.18 -5.14
C ASN A 3 1.13 16.03 -5.75
N PHE A 4 1.72 15.41 -6.76
CA PHE A 4 1.25 14.14 -7.28
C PHE A 4 2.00 13.00 -6.60
N CYS A 5 1.26 12.13 -5.92
CA CYS A 5 1.80 10.92 -5.32
C CYS A 5 1.40 9.71 -6.15
N GLN A 6 2.30 8.74 -6.22
CA GLN A 6 2.03 7.44 -6.80
C GLN A 6 2.44 6.36 -5.81
N LEU A 7 1.46 5.59 -5.33
CA LEU A 7 1.70 4.37 -4.57
C LEU A 7 2.03 3.26 -5.56
N VAL A 8 3.19 2.63 -5.37
CA VAL A 8 3.66 1.49 -6.16
C VAL A 8 3.72 0.27 -5.26
N VAL A 9 3.10 -0.82 -5.70
CA VAL A 9 3.11 -2.11 -5.03
C VAL A 9 3.64 -3.14 -6.02
N LYS A 10 4.81 -3.72 -5.72
CA LYS A 10 5.45 -4.73 -6.56
C LYS A 10 5.73 -5.99 -5.73
N PRO A 11 4.79 -6.94 -5.68
CA PRO A 11 4.96 -8.19 -4.96
C PRO A 11 6.04 -9.07 -5.61
N PRO A 12 6.80 -9.85 -4.82
CA PRO A 12 7.72 -10.84 -5.37
C PRO A 12 7.01 -11.88 -6.25
N VAL A 13 7.77 -12.49 -7.15
CA VAL A 13 7.31 -13.49 -8.13
C VAL A 13 6.75 -14.76 -7.45
N ASP A 14 6.95 -14.91 -6.14
CA ASP A 14 6.48 -16.06 -5.35
C ASP A 14 5.68 -15.65 -4.11
N ALA A 15 5.31 -14.37 -3.97
CA ALA A 15 4.62 -13.88 -2.77
C ALA A 15 3.15 -14.25 -2.71
N VAL A 16 2.51 -14.42 -3.87
CA VAL A 16 1.06 -14.60 -3.94
C VAL A 16 0.76 -16.01 -4.41
N THR A 17 0.38 -16.86 -3.47
CA THR A 17 -0.21 -18.17 -3.76
C THR A 17 -1.71 -18.00 -3.99
N GLY A 18 -2.12 -17.92 -5.26
CA GLY A 18 -3.52 -17.85 -5.68
C GLY A 18 -3.93 -16.54 -6.38
N THR A 19 -5.17 -16.50 -6.88
CA THR A 19 -5.78 -15.26 -7.42
C THR A 19 -6.37 -14.46 -6.26
N ASN A 20 -5.52 -13.74 -5.55
CA ASN A 20 -5.96 -12.95 -4.41
C ASN A 20 -6.12 -11.49 -4.83
N ASP A 21 -7.35 -11.00 -4.73
CA ASP A 21 -7.61 -9.59 -4.84
C ASP A 21 -7.11 -8.93 -3.54
N LEU A 22 -6.28 -7.91 -3.69
CA LEU A 22 -5.68 -7.11 -2.63
C LEU A 22 -6.44 -5.78 -2.54
N GLU A 23 -6.99 -5.51 -1.37
CA GLU A 23 -7.60 -4.23 -1.05
C GLU A 23 -6.58 -3.35 -0.32
N ILE A 24 -6.46 -2.11 -0.78
CA ILE A 24 -5.57 -1.11 -0.19
C ILE A 24 -6.42 0.02 0.36
N TYR A 25 -6.30 0.28 1.66
CA TYR A 25 -7.00 1.36 2.34
C TYR A 25 -6.00 2.40 2.84
N GLU A 26 -6.32 3.68 2.66
CA GLU A 26 -5.69 4.72 3.46
C GLU A 26 -6.22 4.63 4.89
N LEU A 27 -5.36 4.73 5.89
CA LEU A 27 -5.76 4.86 7.28
C LEU A 27 -5.91 6.34 7.63
N ASN A 28 -6.90 6.65 8.49
CA ASN A 28 -7.08 7.99 9.02
C ASN A 28 -6.05 8.25 10.13
N GLU A 29 -4.77 8.24 9.75
CA GLU A 29 -3.70 8.54 10.67
C GLU A 29 -2.61 9.45 10.09
N GLY A 30 -2.14 10.38 10.92
CA GLY A 30 -1.16 11.40 10.54
C GLY A 30 0.27 11.13 11.00
N PHE A 31 0.50 9.99 11.66
CA PHE A 31 1.80 9.64 12.23
C PHE A 31 2.17 8.18 11.94
N PRO A 32 3.47 7.82 12.02
CA PRO A 32 3.93 6.45 11.77
C PRO A 32 3.31 5.48 12.78
N ILE A 33 2.80 4.35 12.28
CA ILE A 33 2.30 3.27 13.14
C ILE A 33 3.47 2.41 13.63
N THR A 34 3.56 2.21 14.94
CA THR A 34 4.47 1.24 15.52
C THR A 34 3.84 -0.15 15.54
N ALA A 35 4.34 -1.07 14.72
CA ALA A 35 3.81 -2.44 14.63
C ALA A 35 3.81 -3.20 15.98
N LYS A 36 4.70 -2.84 16.92
CA LYS A 36 4.77 -3.46 18.26
C LYS A 36 3.55 -3.18 19.14
N GLU A 37 2.87 -2.07 18.89
CA GLU A 37 1.74 -1.61 19.71
C GLU A 37 0.42 -1.77 18.97
N LEU A 38 0.45 -2.15 17.69
CA LEU A 38 -0.74 -2.31 16.87
C LEU A 38 -1.49 -3.60 17.26
N THR A 39 -2.75 -3.45 17.62
CA THR A 39 -3.70 -4.50 17.95
C THR A 39 -4.98 -4.26 17.16
N PHE A 40 -5.88 -5.25 17.11
CA PHE A 40 -7.18 -5.05 16.48
C PHE A 40 -8.01 -3.93 17.16
N ALA A 41 -7.82 -3.72 18.46
CA ALA A 41 -8.58 -2.75 19.24
C ALA A 41 -8.14 -1.29 19.01
N ASN A 42 -6.86 -1.07 18.73
CA ASN A 42 -6.29 0.27 18.53
C ASN A 42 -5.83 0.53 17.08
N ARG A 43 -6.19 -0.35 16.12
CA ARG A 43 -5.91 -0.09 14.71
C ARG A 43 -6.63 1.18 14.26
N PRO A 44 -5.93 2.10 13.55
CA PRO A 44 -6.60 3.28 12.99
C PRO A 44 -7.72 2.88 12.03
N ARG A 45 -8.72 3.76 11.92
CA ARG A 45 -9.87 3.51 11.04
C ARG A 45 -9.48 3.73 9.58
N ARG A 46 -10.01 2.89 8.69
CA ARG A 46 -9.93 3.09 7.24
C ARG A 46 -10.60 4.41 6.85
N ARG A 47 -9.94 5.18 5.99
CA ARG A 47 -10.44 6.45 5.46
C ARG A 47 -11.39 6.19 4.28
N GLY A 48 -12.52 5.55 4.57
CA GLY A 48 -13.58 5.27 3.60
C GLY A 48 -13.36 3.98 2.80
N SER A 49 -13.72 4.04 1.51
CA SER A 49 -13.59 2.92 0.57
C SER A 49 -12.12 2.60 0.28
N PRO A 50 -11.82 1.39 -0.23
CA PRO A 50 -10.48 1.09 -0.71
C PRO A 50 -10.01 2.14 -1.71
N LEU A 51 -8.75 2.58 -1.59
CA LEU A 51 -8.08 3.34 -2.65
C LEU A 51 -7.96 2.50 -3.92
N ALA A 52 -7.84 1.18 -3.74
CA ALA A 52 -7.71 0.24 -4.83
C ALA A 52 -8.13 -1.16 -4.46
N LEU A 53 -8.65 -1.86 -5.47
CA LEU A 53 -8.71 -3.30 -5.54
C LEU A 53 -7.76 -3.72 -6.64
N THR A 54 -6.70 -4.44 -6.31
CA THR A 54 -5.71 -4.90 -7.28
C THR A 54 -5.54 -6.40 -7.19
N ARG A 55 -5.44 -7.08 -8.32
CA ARG A 55 -5.06 -8.48 -8.31
C ARG A 55 -3.54 -8.53 -8.16
N ALA A 56 -3.07 -8.98 -7.00
CA ALA A 56 -1.64 -9.13 -6.77
C ALA A 56 -1.14 -10.31 -7.62
N HIS A 57 -0.73 -10.03 -8.85
CA HIS A 57 -0.08 -11.03 -9.69
C HIS A 57 1.41 -11.06 -9.37
N ASN A 58 1.95 -12.26 -9.20
CA ASN A 58 3.36 -12.49 -8.99
C ASN A 58 4.22 -11.71 -10.00
N GLY A 59 5.13 -10.87 -9.48
CA GLY A 59 6.04 -10.04 -10.27
C GLY A 59 5.42 -8.88 -11.03
N SER A 60 4.09 -8.70 -10.96
CA SER A 60 3.40 -7.60 -11.65
C SER A 60 3.33 -6.37 -10.76
N GLU A 61 3.76 -5.25 -11.32
CA GLU A 61 3.71 -3.96 -10.63
C GLU A 61 2.31 -3.36 -10.72
N TRP A 62 1.82 -2.88 -9.59
CA TRP A 62 0.60 -2.08 -9.53
C TRP A 62 0.93 -0.65 -9.10
N ARG A 63 0.25 0.32 -9.72
CA ARG A 63 0.42 1.75 -9.46
C ARG A 63 -0.93 2.43 -9.26
N HIS A 64 -1.01 3.32 -8.29
CA HIS A 64 -2.14 4.23 -8.12
C HIS A 64 -1.68 5.64 -7.82
N SER A 65 -2.27 6.58 -8.54
CA SER A 65 -1.90 7.98 -8.50
C SER A 65 -3.00 8.82 -7.88
N PHE A 66 -2.61 9.73 -6.99
CA PHE A 66 -3.52 10.62 -6.26
C PHE A 66 -2.83 11.94 -5.90
N VAL A 67 -3.62 12.98 -5.66
CA VAL A 67 -3.11 14.27 -5.17
C VAL A 67 -2.85 14.17 -3.67
N CYS A 68 -1.69 14.64 -3.22
CA CYS A 68 -1.24 14.51 -1.84
C CYS A 68 -0.61 15.80 -1.30
N PRO A 69 -0.77 16.12 -0.01
CA PRO A 69 0.03 17.16 0.62
C PRO A 69 1.49 16.73 0.74
N SER A 70 2.40 17.66 0.51
CA SER A 70 3.85 17.47 0.56
C SER A 70 4.39 17.03 1.93
N ASP A 71 3.66 17.38 2.98
CA ASP A 71 4.01 17.27 4.40
C ASP A 71 3.17 16.21 5.14
N LYS A 72 2.41 15.40 4.38
CA LYS A 72 1.57 14.36 4.96
C LYS A 72 2.28 13.02 5.03
N ILE A 73 2.25 12.39 6.20
CA ILE A 73 2.57 10.98 6.36
C ILE A 73 1.34 10.17 5.93
N PHE A 74 1.55 9.26 4.97
CA PHE A 74 0.52 8.33 4.53
C PHE A 74 0.72 6.97 5.20
N THR A 75 -0.39 6.41 5.66
CA THR A 75 -0.41 5.10 6.28
C THR A 75 -1.45 4.25 5.57
N PHE A 76 -1.06 3.04 5.18
CA PHE A 76 -1.91 2.15 4.38
C PHE A 76 -2.15 0.83 5.10
N GLU A 77 -3.35 0.29 4.97
CA GLU A 77 -3.72 -1.07 5.34
C GLU A 77 -3.90 -1.91 4.07
N PHE A 78 -3.25 -3.07 4.05
CA PHE A 78 -3.39 -4.07 3.01
C PHE A 78 -4.26 -5.21 3.53
N GLY A 79 -5.32 -5.56 2.81
CA GLY A 79 -6.24 -6.63 3.18
C GLY A 79 -6.60 -7.51 2.00
N CYS A 80 -7.13 -8.70 2.30
CA CYS A 80 -7.69 -9.59 1.29
C CYS A 80 -9.07 -9.09 0.85
N GLY A 81 -9.35 -9.16 -0.45
CA GLY A 81 -10.69 -8.95 -0.99
C GLY A 81 -11.68 -9.99 -0.49
N ALA A 82 -12.96 -9.61 -0.41
CA ALA A 82 -14.01 -10.46 0.12
C ALA A 82 -14.06 -11.84 -0.58
N GLY A 83 -13.99 -12.93 0.20
CA GLY A 83 -14.05 -14.30 -0.30
C GLY A 83 -12.71 -14.89 -0.76
N SER A 84 -11.60 -14.18 -0.63
CA SER A 84 -10.26 -14.70 -0.92
C SER A 84 -9.55 -15.21 0.33
N ILE A 85 -8.84 -16.35 0.20
CA ILE A 85 -7.88 -16.83 1.20
C ILE A 85 -6.53 -16.26 0.76
N CYS A 86 -6.11 -15.17 1.40
CA CYS A 86 -4.82 -14.56 1.09
C CYS A 86 -3.92 -14.49 2.32
N ASP A 87 -2.65 -14.82 2.12
CA ASP A 87 -1.58 -14.55 3.06
C ASP A 87 -0.70 -13.47 2.42
N ILE A 88 -0.42 -12.41 3.17
CA ILE A 88 0.34 -11.26 2.70
C ILE A 88 1.59 -11.15 3.56
N GLY A 89 2.68 -11.74 3.07
CA GLY A 89 4.02 -11.59 3.62
C GLY A 89 4.83 -10.58 2.82
N TRP A 90 5.35 -9.55 3.48
CA TRP A 90 6.32 -8.61 2.89
C TRP A 90 7.66 -8.81 3.56
N TRP A 91 8.69 -9.11 2.77
CA TRP A 91 10.07 -9.22 3.26
C TRP A 91 10.96 -8.21 2.56
N GLN A 92 11.78 -7.52 3.34
CA GLN A 92 12.87 -6.70 2.83
C GLN A 92 14.14 -7.54 2.84
N THR A 93 14.61 -7.98 1.67
CA THR A 93 15.88 -8.72 1.54
C THR A 93 17.03 -7.75 1.25
N LYS A 94 18.25 -8.14 1.64
CA LYS A 94 19.48 -7.43 1.23
C LYS A 94 19.76 -7.55 -0.27
N GLU A 95 19.29 -8.63 -0.89
CA GLU A 95 19.35 -8.80 -2.33
C GLU A 95 18.41 -7.79 -2.99
N PRO A 96 18.83 -7.12 -4.08
CA PRO A 96 17.98 -6.25 -4.87
C PRO A 96 16.93 -7.11 -5.57
N ARG A 97 15.90 -7.48 -4.82
CA ARG A 97 14.64 -7.89 -5.40
C ARG A 97 13.96 -6.62 -5.82
N ASP A 98 13.52 -6.62 -7.06
CA ASP A 98 12.84 -5.54 -7.73
C ASP A 98 11.42 -5.37 -7.14
N THR A 99 11.25 -5.48 -5.83
CA THR A 99 9.99 -5.75 -5.12
C THR A 99 9.88 -4.86 -3.90
N GLY A 100 8.68 -4.39 -3.62
CA GLY A 100 8.43 -3.58 -2.44
C GLY A 100 7.17 -2.73 -2.55
N ILE A 101 6.92 -1.98 -1.49
CA ILE A 101 5.89 -0.95 -1.43
C ILE A 101 6.62 0.36 -1.21
N PHE A 102 6.43 1.31 -2.13
CA PHE A 102 7.03 2.63 -2.03
C PHE A 102 6.11 3.67 -2.66
N MET A 103 6.31 4.92 -2.25
CA MET A 103 5.58 6.05 -2.78
C MET A 103 6.55 6.95 -3.54
N ILE A 104 6.20 7.28 -4.79
CA ILE A 104 6.90 8.29 -5.56
C ILE A 104 6.11 9.58 -5.43
N GLN A 105 6.78 10.66 -5.03
CA GLN A 105 6.18 11.99 -4.92
C GLN A 105 6.85 12.92 -5.93
N SER A 106 6.06 13.52 -6.81
CA SER A 106 6.52 14.48 -7.80
C SER A 106 5.80 15.82 -7.64
N SER A 107 6.58 16.89 -7.52
CA SER A 107 6.09 18.27 -7.65
C SER A 107 5.94 18.59 -9.14
N VAL A 108 4.82 18.22 -9.74
CA VAL A 108 4.48 18.76 -11.05
C VAL A 108 3.84 20.13 -10.80
N GLU A 109 4.54 21.22 -11.16
CA GLU A 109 3.88 22.51 -11.35
C GLU A 109 2.87 22.33 -12.50
N ILE A 110 1.60 22.57 -12.21
CA ILE A 110 0.58 22.65 -13.26
C ILE A 110 0.85 23.98 -13.96
N ALA A 111 1.43 23.92 -15.15
CA ALA A 111 1.53 25.05 -16.08
C ALA A 111 0.15 25.42 -16.64
#